data_AF-A0A3M8B2M6-F1
#
_entry.id   AF-A0A3M8B2M6-F1
#
_cell.length_a   1.000
_cell.length_b   1.000
_cell.length_c   1.000
_cell.angle_alpha   90.00
_cell.angle_beta   90.00
_cell.angle_gamma   90.00
#
_symmetry.space_group_name_H-M   'P 1'
#
loop_
_entity.id
_entity.type
_entity.pdbx_description
1 polymer ?
#
loop_
_entity_poly.entity_id
_entity_poly.type
_entity_poly.pdbx_seq_one_letter_code
_entity_poly.pdbx_strand_id
1 'polypeptide(L)'
;MTKRDWLQKSTVAVMLSTSLLLFAEGGQAAAQTVDSQYLVKSEKIVQTATSLIGKDYKYGAVGPNSFGSAGLATYVYKQAGLTIDNTIAKLYKAGKSVSTDKIQAGDLLFFSSNGKGAPTFMGIYIGNGQYIYSSQGEDEVVLKKVSDYTKKLLGARRILPEDTGTGTTPEPGQQESDASTIADKVIAAGKKYMGTPYEYGSTRANKKTMDCSEFTMWAYLEGANIDMGKGGARSQANFVKSNGTYTTDISKLKKGDLVFFMAYKGYKQSDYKGINVPKQSITHVAIYLGDDKLLHTFSKESGGVKITNFSNTHWEYRFIMGGRPY
;
A
#
# COMPACT_ATOMS: atom_id res chain seq x y z
N MET A 1 39.69 22.27 56.90
CA MET A 1 39.33 21.29 55.86
C MET A 1 40.56 20.98 55.03
N THR A 2 41.10 19.79 55.18
CA THR A 2 42.37 19.34 54.59
C THR A 2 42.13 18.41 53.40
N LYS A 3 43.09 18.32 52.47
CA LYS A 3 43.08 17.51 51.23
C LYS A 3 42.68 16.02 51.35
N ARG A 4 42.42 15.50 52.56
CA ARG A 4 41.85 14.16 52.80
C ARG A 4 40.31 14.10 52.75
N ASP A 5 39.62 15.24 52.76
CA ASP A 5 38.14 15.30 52.65
C ASP A 5 37.61 15.15 51.20
N TRP A 6 38.50 15.15 50.19
CA TRP A 6 38.09 15.06 48.78
C TRP A 6 38.01 13.63 48.23
N LEU A 7 38.59 12.63 48.91
CA LEU A 7 38.64 11.25 48.43
C LEU A 7 37.60 10.31 49.03
N GLN A 8 36.76 10.77 49.98
CA GLN A 8 35.64 9.97 50.53
C GLN A 8 34.27 10.32 49.96
N LYS A 9 34.15 11.26 49.01
CA LYS A 9 32.87 11.55 48.32
C LYS A 9 32.75 10.98 46.91
N SER A 10 33.71 10.19 46.44
CA SER A 10 33.71 9.66 45.07
C SER A 10 33.27 8.20 44.93
N THR A 11 32.88 7.52 46.01
CA THR A 11 32.51 6.07 45.94
C THR A 11 31.01 5.79 46.06
N VAL A 12 30.16 6.80 46.32
CA VAL A 12 28.70 6.61 46.44
C VAL A 12 27.91 7.10 45.20
N ALA A 13 28.57 7.74 44.23
CA ALA A 13 27.90 8.22 43.01
C ALA A 13 27.89 7.23 41.83
N VAL A 14 28.43 6.00 41.99
CA VAL A 14 28.54 5.02 40.90
C VAL A 14 27.67 3.77 41.10
N MET A 15 26.92 3.65 42.21
CA MET A 15 26.02 2.51 42.46
C MET A 15 24.56 2.92 42.70
N LEU A 16 24.06 3.89 41.94
CA LEU A 16 22.62 4.20 41.84
C LEU A 16 22.16 4.49 40.39
N SER A 17 23.03 4.26 39.39
CA SER A 17 22.71 4.44 37.96
C SER A 17 22.49 3.13 37.20
N THR A 18 22.66 1.97 37.85
CA THR A 18 22.50 0.63 37.21
C THR A 18 21.22 -0.10 37.60
N SER A 19 20.25 0.57 38.24
CA SER A 19 18.94 -0.04 38.56
C SER A 19 17.76 0.64 37.86
N LEU A 20 18.01 1.60 36.96
CA LEU A 20 17.00 2.26 36.14
C LEU A 20 17.15 1.95 34.64
N LEU A 21 17.57 0.72 34.32
CA LEU A 21 17.77 0.24 32.94
C LEU A 21 17.03 -1.06 32.61
N LEU A 22 16.09 -1.50 33.46
CA LEU A 22 15.37 -2.78 33.26
C LEU A 22 13.85 -2.66 33.07
N PHE A 23 13.32 -1.44 32.88
CA PHE A 23 11.89 -1.26 32.59
C PHE A 23 11.61 -0.50 31.28
N ALA A 24 12.63 -0.17 30.48
CA ALA A 24 12.46 0.54 29.20
C ALA A 24 12.15 -0.40 28.01
N GLU A 25 12.49 -1.69 28.09
CA GLU A 25 12.34 -2.62 26.95
C GLU A 25 10.91 -3.18 26.78
N GLY A 26 10.09 -3.16 27.83
CA GLY A 26 8.74 -3.75 27.78
C GLY A 26 7.68 -2.90 27.07
N GLY A 27 7.82 -1.57 27.07
CA GLY A 27 6.83 -0.65 26.49
C GLY A 27 6.99 -0.42 24.98
N GLN A 28 8.23 -0.43 24.48
CA GLN A 28 8.54 -0.17 23.06
C GLN A 28 8.17 -1.35 22.15
N ALA A 29 8.26 -2.59 22.65
CA ALA A 29 7.86 -3.78 21.88
C ALA A 29 6.33 -3.88 21.70
N ALA A 30 5.54 -3.50 22.71
CA ALA A 30 4.09 -3.63 22.65
C ALA A 30 3.45 -2.67 21.62
N ALA A 31 3.84 -1.40 21.60
CA ALA A 31 3.32 -0.41 20.63
C ALA A 31 3.73 -0.72 19.18
N GLN A 32 4.96 -1.20 18.95
CA GLN A 32 5.44 -1.62 17.62
C GLN A 32 4.74 -2.88 17.10
N THR A 33 4.37 -3.81 17.97
CA THR A 33 3.63 -5.04 17.56
C THR A 33 2.19 -4.76 17.17
N VAL A 34 1.54 -3.76 17.77
CA VAL A 34 0.13 -3.42 17.51
C VAL A 34 -0.03 -2.70 16.16
N ASP A 35 0.84 -1.76 15.84
CA ASP A 35 0.84 -1.03 14.55
C ASP A 35 1.14 -1.98 13.37
N SER A 36 2.13 -2.86 13.55
CA SER A 36 2.44 -3.92 12.55
C SER A 36 1.27 -4.89 12.35
N GLN A 37 0.57 -5.28 13.41
CA GLN A 37 -0.62 -6.15 13.29
C GLN A 37 -1.81 -5.44 12.64
N TYR A 38 -2.02 -4.15 12.92
CA TYR A 38 -3.07 -3.35 12.30
C TYR A 38 -2.93 -3.38 10.77
N LEU A 39 -1.73 -3.11 10.28
CA LEU A 39 -1.45 -3.02 8.85
C LEU A 39 -1.53 -4.36 8.15
N VAL A 40 -1.00 -5.42 8.75
CA VAL A 40 -1.13 -6.78 8.20
C VAL A 40 -2.61 -7.18 8.08
N LYS A 41 -3.42 -6.86 9.09
CA LYS A 41 -4.85 -7.14 9.08
C LYS A 41 -5.61 -6.25 8.08
N SER A 42 -5.28 -4.96 8.01
CA SER A 42 -5.83 -4.01 7.05
C SER A 42 -5.54 -4.42 5.60
N GLU A 43 -4.28 -4.75 5.29
CA GLU A 43 -3.86 -5.25 3.97
C GLU A 43 -4.64 -6.52 3.60
N LYS A 44 -4.77 -7.47 4.54
CA LYS A 44 -5.53 -8.69 4.31
C LYS A 44 -7.02 -8.43 4.07
N ILE A 45 -7.59 -7.46 4.80
CA ILE A 45 -8.98 -7.01 4.61
C ILE A 45 -9.17 -6.44 3.22
N VAL A 46 -8.32 -5.49 2.80
CA VAL A 46 -8.40 -4.86 1.47
C VAL A 46 -8.25 -5.90 0.37
N GLN A 47 -7.20 -6.74 0.44
CA GLN A 47 -6.95 -7.79 -0.55
C GLN A 47 -8.16 -8.73 -0.68
N THR A 48 -8.70 -9.18 0.45
CA THR A 48 -9.85 -10.08 0.45
C THR A 48 -11.08 -9.38 -0.12
N ALA A 49 -11.37 -8.15 0.31
CA ALA A 49 -12.51 -7.38 -0.22
C ALA A 49 -12.43 -7.17 -1.74
N THR A 50 -11.25 -6.79 -2.26
CA THR A 50 -11.01 -6.60 -3.69
C THR A 50 -11.20 -7.89 -4.49
N SER A 51 -10.75 -9.03 -3.97
CA SER A 51 -10.93 -10.34 -4.64
C SER A 51 -12.39 -10.79 -4.76
N LEU A 52 -13.30 -10.15 -4.02
CA LEU A 52 -14.73 -10.49 -4.00
C LEU A 52 -15.57 -9.59 -4.90
N ILE A 53 -14.99 -8.60 -5.58
CA ILE A 53 -15.69 -7.79 -6.58
C ILE A 53 -16.28 -8.71 -7.67
N GLY A 54 -17.52 -8.46 -8.06
CA GLY A 54 -18.28 -9.27 -9.01
C GLY A 54 -18.94 -10.52 -8.43
N LYS A 55 -18.86 -10.76 -7.11
CA LYS A 55 -19.62 -11.84 -6.45
C LYS A 55 -21.06 -11.42 -6.22
N ASP A 56 -22.00 -12.34 -6.41
CA ASP A 56 -23.43 -12.06 -6.33
C ASP A 56 -23.85 -11.42 -5.01
N TYR A 57 -24.73 -10.43 -5.09
CA TYR A 57 -25.45 -9.94 -3.93
C TYR A 57 -26.53 -10.94 -3.52
N LYS A 58 -26.60 -11.21 -2.22
CA LYS A 58 -27.73 -11.92 -1.61
C LYS A 58 -27.96 -11.39 -0.20
N TYR A 59 -29.17 -10.93 0.06
CA TYR A 59 -29.54 -10.41 1.38
C TYR A 59 -29.22 -11.43 2.48
N GLY A 60 -28.47 -10.99 3.49
CA GLY A 60 -28.06 -11.81 4.63
C GLY A 60 -26.96 -12.85 4.36
N ALA A 61 -26.46 -12.98 3.13
CA ALA A 61 -25.41 -13.95 2.81
C ALA A 61 -24.03 -13.52 3.36
N VAL A 62 -23.22 -14.48 3.77
CA VAL A 62 -21.89 -14.28 4.39
C VAL A 62 -20.75 -14.83 3.51
N GLY A 63 -21.04 -15.29 2.29
CA GLY A 63 -20.04 -15.87 1.39
C GLY A 63 -19.89 -17.40 1.51
N PRO A 64 -18.93 -17.99 0.76
CA PRO A 64 -17.97 -17.29 -0.11
C PRO A 64 -18.53 -16.92 -1.51
N ASN A 65 -19.71 -17.44 -1.88
CA ASN A 65 -20.22 -17.33 -3.24
C ASN A 65 -21.12 -16.10 -3.47
N SER A 66 -21.84 -15.66 -2.44
CA SER A 66 -22.70 -14.47 -2.48
C SER A 66 -22.65 -13.75 -1.14
N PHE A 67 -22.91 -12.44 -1.14
CA PHE A 67 -22.74 -11.60 0.02
C PHE A 67 -23.90 -10.63 0.23
N GLY A 68 -24.23 -10.34 1.49
CA GLY A 68 -24.92 -9.12 1.90
C GLY A 68 -23.91 -8.13 2.48
N SER A 69 -24.28 -6.86 2.69
CA SER A 69 -23.32 -5.82 3.09
C SER A 69 -22.57 -6.14 4.40
N ALA A 70 -23.26 -6.59 5.45
CA ALA A 70 -22.61 -7.00 6.71
C ALA A 70 -21.89 -8.36 6.59
N GLY A 71 -22.41 -9.26 5.77
CA GLY A 71 -21.80 -10.57 5.54
C GLY A 71 -20.49 -10.49 4.77
N LEU A 72 -20.37 -9.56 3.81
CA LEU A 72 -19.11 -9.22 3.14
C LEU A 72 -18.05 -8.80 4.16
N ALA A 73 -18.37 -7.84 5.03
CA ALA A 73 -17.46 -7.39 6.09
C ALA A 73 -17.07 -8.55 7.02
N THR A 74 -18.05 -9.34 7.48
CA THR A 74 -17.82 -10.48 8.36
C THR A 74 -16.86 -11.50 7.75
N TYR A 75 -17.07 -11.84 6.47
CA TYR A 75 -16.22 -12.78 5.75
C TYR A 75 -14.80 -12.22 5.60
N VAL A 76 -14.67 -10.99 5.12
CA VAL A 76 -13.39 -10.34 4.87
C VAL A 76 -12.55 -10.23 6.16
N TYR A 77 -13.17 -9.78 7.25
CA TYR A 77 -12.49 -9.68 8.54
C TYR A 77 -12.11 -11.05 9.11
N LYS A 78 -12.93 -12.08 8.91
CA LYS A 78 -12.59 -13.46 9.29
C LYS A 78 -11.34 -13.95 8.56
N GLN A 79 -11.15 -13.61 7.29
CA GLN A 79 -9.92 -13.95 6.55
C GLN A 79 -8.67 -13.22 7.07
N ALA A 80 -8.85 -12.11 7.79
CA ALA A 80 -7.79 -11.41 8.51
C ALA A 80 -7.66 -11.87 9.99
N GLY A 81 -8.30 -12.98 10.35
CA GLY A 81 -8.28 -13.54 11.70
C GLY A 81 -8.99 -12.65 12.72
N LEU A 82 -10.03 -11.92 12.31
CA LEU A 82 -10.86 -11.10 13.19
C LEU A 82 -12.31 -11.58 13.15
N THR A 83 -12.88 -11.80 14.33
CA THR A 83 -14.31 -12.08 14.47
C THR A 83 -15.04 -10.79 14.77
N ILE A 84 -15.97 -10.42 13.90
CA ILE A 84 -16.83 -9.24 14.05
C ILE A 84 -18.30 -9.67 13.98
N ASP A 85 -19.21 -8.83 14.47
CA ASP A 85 -20.64 -9.07 14.34
C ASP A 85 -21.08 -9.11 12.86
N ASN A 86 -22.22 -9.75 12.61
CA ASN A 86 -22.75 -9.96 11.26
C ASN A 86 -23.97 -9.07 10.92
N THR A 87 -24.21 -8.01 11.69
CA THR A 87 -25.32 -7.07 11.44
C THR A 87 -24.83 -5.64 11.39
N ILE A 88 -25.39 -4.85 10.47
CA ILE A 88 -25.03 -3.43 10.29
C ILE A 88 -25.25 -2.65 11.61
N ALA A 89 -26.36 -2.92 12.30
CA ALA A 89 -26.72 -2.21 13.54
C ALA A 89 -25.69 -2.41 14.66
N LYS A 90 -25.15 -3.63 14.81
CA LYS A 90 -24.11 -3.91 15.80
C LYS A 90 -22.75 -3.36 15.36
N LEU A 91 -22.38 -3.58 14.10
CA LEU A 91 -21.13 -3.08 13.53
C LEU A 91 -21.04 -1.55 13.57
N TYR A 92 -22.16 -0.85 13.39
CA TYR A 92 -22.23 0.60 13.50
C TYR A 92 -22.05 1.12 14.93
N LYS A 93 -22.11 0.26 15.94
CA LYS A 93 -21.82 0.59 17.35
C LYS A 93 -20.48 0.02 17.81
N ALA A 94 -19.82 -0.79 16.98
CA ALA A 94 -18.58 -1.46 17.30
C ALA A 94 -17.36 -0.58 17.00
N GLY A 95 -16.25 -0.88 17.67
CA GLY A 95 -14.96 -0.22 17.47
C GLY A 95 -14.99 1.30 17.69
N LYS A 96 -13.99 1.99 17.14
CA LYS A 96 -13.82 3.43 17.27
C LYS A 96 -14.59 4.18 16.18
N SER A 97 -15.28 5.25 16.57
CA SER A 97 -15.85 6.19 15.59
C SER A 97 -14.75 6.96 14.89
N VAL A 98 -14.75 6.98 13.57
CA VAL A 98 -13.74 7.70 12.76
C VAL A 98 -14.44 8.75 11.91
N SER A 99 -13.87 9.95 11.90
CA SER A 99 -14.32 11.04 11.04
C SER A 99 -13.89 10.78 9.59
N THR A 100 -14.65 11.28 8.62
CA THR A 100 -14.46 10.96 7.19
C THR A 100 -13.11 11.40 6.62
N ASP A 101 -12.48 12.40 7.23
CA ASP A 101 -11.13 12.89 6.92
C ASP A 101 -10.01 12.00 7.50
N LYS A 102 -10.34 11.10 8.43
CA LYS A 102 -9.40 10.21 9.12
C LYS A 102 -9.60 8.74 8.80
N ILE A 103 -10.48 8.42 7.86
CA ILE A 103 -10.74 7.03 7.46
C ILE A 103 -9.49 6.41 6.83
N GLN A 104 -9.25 5.16 7.18
CA GLN A 104 -8.10 4.37 6.74
C GLN A 104 -8.58 3.03 6.21
N ALA A 105 -7.78 2.44 5.33
CA ALA A 105 -8.10 1.17 4.71
C ALA A 105 -8.43 0.12 5.78
N GLY A 106 -9.49 -0.64 5.55
CA GLY A 106 -10.07 -1.55 6.52
C GLY A 106 -11.27 -0.97 7.26
N ASP A 107 -11.39 0.35 7.44
CA ASP A 107 -12.53 0.96 8.13
C ASP A 107 -13.87 0.60 7.46
N LEU A 108 -14.89 0.39 8.29
CA LEU A 108 -16.25 0.14 7.82
C LEU A 108 -16.96 1.46 7.63
N LEU A 109 -17.44 1.74 6.41
CA LEU A 109 -18.25 2.90 6.09
C LEU A 109 -19.73 2.56 6.18
N PHE A 110 -20.51 3.44 6.78
CA PHE A 110 -21.94 3.23 7.01
C PHE A 110 -22.76 4.31 6.33
N PHE A 111 -23.80 3.89 5.62
CA PHE A 111 -24.60 4.78 4.80
C PHE A 111 -26.10 4.61 5.09
N SER A 112 -26.85 5.69 4.96
CA SER A 112 -28.32 5.69 4.95
C SER A 112 -28.83 6.03 3.55
N SER A 113 -29.75 5.24 3.02
CA SER A 113 -30.40 5.49 1.73
C SER A 113 -31.02 6.89 1.64
N ASN A 114 -31.49 7.42 2.77
CA ASN A 114 -32.14 8.74 2.90
C ASN A 114 -31.20 9.81 3.49
N GLY A 115 -29.93 9.47 3.75
CA GLY A 115 -28.92 10.38 4.32
C GLY A 115 -29.11 10.74 5.80
N LYS A 116 -30.08 10.15 6.49
CA LYS A 116 -30.35 10.35 7.92
C LYS A 116 -30.82 9.05 8.57
N GLY A 117 -30.77 8.98 9.90
CA GLY A 117 -31.25 7.85 10.67
C GLY A 117 -30.28 6.67 10.71
N ALA A 118 -30.80 5.45 10.86
CA ALA A 118 -29.98 4.25 10.96
C ALA A 118 -29.31 3.89 9.61
N PRO A 119 -28.11 3.28 9.64
CA PRO A 119 -27.47 2.80 8.42
C PRO A 119 -28.27 1.68 7.77
N THR A 120 -28.49 1.79 6.46
CA THR A 120 -29.21 0.81 5.64
C THR A 120 -28.28 -0.05 4.81
N PHE A 121 -27.08 0.43 4.51
CA PHE A 121 -26.01 -0.35 3.88
C PHE A 121 -24.64 0.08 4.41
N MET A 122 -23.63 -0.74 4.15
CA MET A 122 -22.27 -0.51 4.60
C MET A 122 -21.27 -1.06 3.60
N GLY A 123 -20.02 -0.61 3.69
CA GLY A 123 -18.91 -1.13 2.90
C GLY A 123 -17.58 -1.05 3.64
N ILE A 124 -16.55 -1.61 3.02
CA ILE A 124 -15.18 -1.62 3.54
C ILE A 124 -14.40 -0.56 2.76
N TYR A 125 -13.87 0.44 3.46
CA TYR A 125 -12.99 1.43 2.86
C TYR A 125 -11.67 0.76 2.48
N ILE A 126 -11.22 0.97 1.25
CA ILE A 126 -10.00 0.36 0.72
C ILE A 126 -8.88 1.37 0.46
N GLY A 127 -9.06 2.62 0.91
CA GLY A 127 -8.14 3.71 0.62
C GLY A 127 -8.58 4.56 -0.57
N ASN A 128 -7.85 5.66 -0.82
CA ASN A 128 -8.01 6.52 -2.01
C ASN A 128 -9.45 6.99 -2.30
N GLY A 129 -10.24 7.25 -1.26
CA GLY A 129 -11.63 7.67 -1.41
C GLY A 129 -12.55 6.59 -1.98
N GLN A 130 -12.17 5.31 -1.89
CA GLN A 130 -12.91 4.17 -2.46
C GLN A 130 -13.33 3.17 -1.39
N TYR A 131 -14.46 2.52 -1.63
CA TYR A 131 -14.96 1.45 -0.76
C TYR A 131 -15.61 0.33 -1.57
N ILE A 132 -15.60 -0.86 -1.00
CA ILE A 132 -16.23 -2.05 -1.59
C ILE A 132 -17.45 -2.41 -0.76
N TYR A 133 -18.58 -2.65 -1.41
CA TYR A 133 -19.78 -3.16 -0.76
C TYR A 133 -20.56 -4.09 -1.66
N SER A 134 -21.42 -4.91 -1.05
CA SER A 134 -22.38 -5.72 -1.80
C SER A 134 -23.65 -4.90 -2.08
N SER A 135 -23.90 -4.64 -3.36
CA SER A 135 -24.92 -3.73 -3.87
C SER A 135 -26.18 -4.48 -4.28
N GLN A 136 -27.30 -4.17 -3.64
CA GLN A 136 -28.61 -4.69 -4.06
C GLN A 136 -29.03 -4.17 -5.44
N GLY A 137 -28.63 -2.95 -5.82
CA GLY A 137 -29.04 -2.34 -7.07
C GLY A 137 -28.27 -2.84 -8.30
N GLU A 138 -27.10 -3.46 -8.06
CA GLU A 138 -26.22 -3.99 -9.11
C GLU A 138 -26.10 -5.51 -9.03
N ASP A 139 -26.82 -6.15 -8.10
CA ASP A 139 -26.82 -7.58 -7.83
C ASP A 139 -25.43 -8.21 -7.60
N GLU A 140 -24.42 -7.41 -7.23
CA GLU A 140 -23.05 -7.87 -7.05
C GLU A 140 -22.26 -7.04 -6.02
N VAL A 141 -21.08 -7.53 -5.65
CA VAL A 141 -20.06 -6.77 -4.90
C VAL A 141 -19.35 -5.82 -5.84
N VAL A 142 -19.38 -4.54 -5.51
CA VAL A 142 -18.88 -3.45 -6.36
C VAL A 142 -17.91 -2.54 -5.61
N LEU A 143 -17.04 -1.90 -6.38
CA LEU A 143 -16.19 -0.80 -5.93
C LEU A 143 -16.85 0.55 -6.29
N LYS A 144 -16.94 1.45 -5.32
CA LYS A 144 -17.48 2.81 -5.50
C LYS A 144 -16.57 3.86 -4.88
N LYS A 145 -16.76 5.12 -5.30
CA LYS A 145 -16.13 6.25 -4.65
C LYS A 145 -17.00 6.74 -3.50
N VAL A 146 -16.35 7.09 -2.39
CA VAL A 146 -17.00 7.72 -1.23
C VAL A 146 -17.69 9.03 -1.63
N SER A 147 -17.11 9.76 -2.58
CA SER A 147 -17.66 11.01 -3.14
C SER A 147 -19.05 10.85 -3.75
N ASP A 148 -19.39 9.66 -4.26
CA ASP A 148 -20.67 9.40 -4.94
C ASP A 148 -21.82 9.32 -3.90
N TYR A 149 -21.47 9.09 -2.63
CA TYR A 149 -22.41 8.84 -1.54
C TYR A 149 -22.18 9.76 -0.34
N THR A 150 -21.47 10.88 -0.49
CA THR A 150 -21.13 11.80 0.63
C THR A 150 -22.36 12.25 1.42
N LYS A 151 -23.48 12.53 0.74
CA LYS A 151 -24.76 12.92 1.40
C LYS A 151 -25.44 11.78 2.15
N LYS A 152 -25.05 10.54 1.88
CA LYS A 152 -25.59 9.31 2.46
C LYS A 152 -24.69 8.72 3.53
N LEU A 153 -23.43 9.14 3.60
CA LEU A 153 -22.44 8.66 4.56
C LEU A 153 -22.76 9.17 5.97
N LEU A 154 -23.01 8.24 6.89
CA LEU A 154 -23.29 8.53 8.29
C LEU A 154 -22.02 8.59 9.14
N GLY A 155 -20.99 7.85 8.74
CA GLY A 155 -19.71 7.79 9.43
C GLY A 155 -18.95 6.50 9.18
N ALA A 156 -17.82 6.35 9.86
CA ALA A 156 -16.95 5.19 9.74
C ALA A 156 -16.66 4.56 11.11
N ARG A 157 -16.44 3.24 11.12
CA ARG A 157 -15.98 2.48 12.30
C ARG A 157 -14.68 1.77 12.01
N ARG A 158 -13.71 1.98 12.89
CA ARG A 158 -12.45 1.25 12.92
C ARG A 158 -12.55 0.12 13.93
N ILE A 159 -12.55 -1.10 13.42
CA ILE A 159 -12.65 -2.31 14.25
C ILE A 159 -11.26 -2.89 14.55
N LEU A 160 -10.28 -2.57 13.72
CA LEU A 160 -8.89 -2.94 13.94
C LEU A 160 -8.38 -2.30 15.25
N PRO A 161 -7.56 -3.03 16.04
CA PRO A 161 -7.00 -2.50 17.27
C PRO A 161 -6.07 -1.32 16.97
N GLU A 162 -6.36 -0.17 17.57
CA GLU A 162 -5.47 1.00 17.54
C GLU A 162 -4.79 1.19 18.89
N ASP A 163 -3.60 1.77 18.88
CA ASP A 163 -2.90 2.20 20.08
C ASP A 163 -3.67 3.37 20.75
N THR A 164 -4.44 3.09 21.81
CA THR A 164 -5.06 4.15 22.62
C THR A 164 -4.05 4.72 23.61
N GLY A 165 -3.06 5.42 23.07
CA GLY A 165 -2.03 6.11 23.85
C GLY A 165 -2.60 7.26 24.69
N THR A 166 -2.74 7.06 26.00
CA THR A 166 -2.68 8.16 26.97
C THR A 166 -1.22 8.49 27.26
N GLY A 167 -0.66 9.51 26.60
CA GLY A 167 0.69 10.02 26.87
C GLY A 167 1.17 11.00 25.79
N THR A 168 1.33 12.26 26.19
CA THR A 168 1.70 13.47 25.43
C THR A 168 2.95 13.40 24.53
N THR A 169 2.85 14.04 23.35
CA THR A 169 3.93 14.35 22.36
C THR A 169 4.83 15.51 22.84
N PRO A 170 6.11 15.63 22.37
CA PRO A 170 6.39 16.25 21.06
C PRO A 170 7.49 15.59 20.18
N GLU A 171 7.33 15.84 18.87
CA GLU A 171 8.18 15.61 17.65
C GLU A 171 9.60 16.24 17.70
N PRO A 172 10.49 16.07 16.67
CA PRO A 172 10.41 15.25 15.44
C PRO A 172 11.68 14.40 15.14
N GLY A 173 11.49 13.28 14.43
CA GLY A 173 12.62 12.50 13.90
C GLY A 173 12.22 11.29 13.07
N GLN A 174 12.11 11.51 11.76
CA GLN A 174 12.09 10.53 10.65
C GLN A 174 10.95 9.50 10.63
N GLN A 175 9.95 9.80 9.79
CA GLN A 175 8.81 8.96 9.46
C GLN A 175 9.05 8.29 8.10
N GLU A 176 9.24 6.96 8.08
CA GLU A 176 9.24 6.13 6.87
C GLU A 176 8.68 4.74 7.20
N SER A 177 7.35 4.59 7.28
CA SER A 177 6.68 3.33 7.65
C SER A 177 5.66 2.85 6.59
N ASP A 178 5.59 1.52 6.43
CA ASP A 178 4.50 0.69 5.84
C ASP A 178 4.40 0.55 4.32
N ALA A 179 4.75 1.56 3.54
CA ALA A 179 5.04 1.35 2.12
C ALA A 179 6.21 0.38 1.90
N SER A 180 7.13 0.34 2.88
CA SER A 180 8.30 -0.53 2.83
C SER A 180 7.90 -1.99 2.73
N THR A 181 6.81 -2.47 3.35
CA THR A 181 6.49 -3.90 3.41
C THR A 181 5.90 -4.47 2.12
N ILE A 182 4.95 -3.78 1.47
CA ILE A 182 4.46 -4.22 0.14
C ILE A 182 5.56 -4.03 -0.90
N ALA A 183 6.25 -2.87 -0.88
CA ALA A 183 7.38 -2.65 -1.73
C ALA A 183 8.46 -3.73 -1.56
N ASP A 184 8.77 -4.13 -0.34
CA ASP A 184 9.75 -5.18 -0.02
C ASP A 184 9.31 -6.52 -0.58
N LYS A 185 8.03 -6.91 -0.43
CA LYS A 185 7.53 -8.17 -1.02
C LYS A 185 7.58 -8.14 -2.55
N VAL A 186 7.17 -7.03 -3.18
CA VAL A 186 7.24 -6.84 -4.63
C VAL A 186 8.69 -6.88 -5.13
N ILE A 187 9.60 -6.21 -4.43
CA ILE A 187 11.02 -6.19 -4.77
C ILE A 187 11.63 -7.57 -4.56
N ALA A 188 11.30 -8.26 -3.48
CA ALA A 188 11.76 -9.61 -3.22
C ALA A 188 11.26 -10.58 -4.29
N ALA A 189 9.99 -10.49 -4.70
CA ALA A 189 9.44 -11.26 -5.82
C ALA A 189 10.14 -10.92 -7.14
N GLY A 190 10.30 -9.63 -7.45
CA GLY A 190 11.01 -9.16 -8.63
C GLY A 190 12.46 -9.66 -8.69
N LYS A 191 13.16 -9.68 -7.55
CA LYS A 191 14.53 -10.19 -7.45
C LYS A 191 14.66 -11.68 -7.76
N LYS A 192 13.59 -12.49 -7.64
CA LYS A 192 13.61 -13.89 -8.08
C LYS A 192 13.81 -14.04 -9.59
N TYR A 193 13.49 -12.98 -10.35
CA TYR A 193 13.63 -12.96 -11.81
C TYR A 193 14.96 -12.41 -12.30
N MET A 194 15.89 -12.04 -11.41
CA MET A 194 17.21 -11.52 -11.78
C MET A 194 17.89 -12.42 -12.84
N GLY A 195 18.38 -11.80 -13.91
CA GLY A 195 19.01 -12.48 -15.04
C GLY A 195 18.05 -13.10 -16.06
N THR A 196 16.72 -13.06 -15.84
CA THR A 196 15.76 -13.61 -16.81
C THR A 196 15.89 -12.85 -18.14
N PRO A 197 16.14 -13.53 -19.28
CA PRO A 197 16.36 -12.88 -20.56
C PRO A 197 15.20 -12.00 -21.02
N TYR A 198 15.54 -10.89 -21.66
CA TYR A 198 14.57 -9.98 -22.25
C TYR A 198 13.99 -10.53 -23.56
N GLU A 199 12.67 -10.50 -23.68
CA GLU A 199 11.95 -10.74 -24.93
C GLU A 199 10.79 -9.76 -25.05
N TYR A 200 10.79 -8.93 -26.09
CA TYR A 200 9.71 -7.96 -26.31
C TYR A 200 8.39 -8.68 -26.65
N GLY A 201 7.32 -8.38 -25.91
CA GLY A 201 6.02 -8.99 -26.16
C GLY A 201 5.97 -10.48 -25.83
N SER A 202 6.75 -10.93 -24.85
CA SER A 202 6.74 -12.30 -24.35
C SER A 202 5.31 -12.78 -24.03
N THR A 203 5.09 -14.07 -24.26
CA THR A 203 3.73 -14.65 -24.37
C THR A 203 2.99 -14.79 -23.04
N ARG A 204 3.61 -14.47 -21.90
CA ARG A 204 3.11 -14.69 -20.52
C ARG A 204 2.75 -16.14 -20.17
N ALA A 205 2.94 -17.07 -21.10
CA ALA A 205 2.63 -18.47 -20.94
C ALA A 205 3.69 -19.20 -20.10
N ASN A 206 4.92 -18.68 -20.06
CA ASN A 206 5.99 -19.16 -19.21
C ASN A 206 6.93 -18.00 -18.83
N LYS A 207 7.72 -18.20 -17.78
CA LYS A 207 8.60 -17.16 -17.19
C LYS A 207 10.06 -17.29 -17.64
N LYS A 208 10.32 -17.94 -18.79
CA LYS A 208 11.70 -18.15 -19.29
C LYS A 208 12.29 -16.89 -19.90
N THR A 209 11.42 -16.01 -20.41
CA THR A 209 11.76 -14.70 -20.96
C THR A 209 10.69 -13.71 -20.50
N MET A 210 10.99 -12.41 -20.52
CA MET A 210 10.02 -11.37 -20.17
C MET A 210 10.34 -10.01 -20.78
N ASP A 211 9.31 -9.27 -21.18
CA ASP A 211 9.42 -7.83 -21.37
C ASP A 211 9.29 -7.06 -20.05
N CYS A 212 9.50 -5.74 -20.10
CA CYS A 212 9.45 -4.88 -18.94
C CYS A 212 8.11 -4.93 -18.18
N SER A 213 6.99 -5.02 -18.91
CA SER A 213 5.64 -5.00 -18.35
C SER A 213 5.22 -6.36 -17.82
N GLU A 214 5.66 -7.44 -18.44
CA GLU A 214 5.48 -8.79 -17.91
C GLU A 214 6.28 -8.96 -16.61
N PHE A 215 7.53 -8.50 -16.58
CA PHE A 215 8.36 -8.52 -15.39
C PHE A 215 7.67 -7.82 -14.20
N THR A 216 7.23 -6.57 -14.39
CA THR A 216 6.57 -5.82 -13.32
C THR A 216 5.23 -6.44 -12.94
N MET A 217 4.47 -6.97 -13.89
CA MET A 217 3.22 -7.68 -13.59
C MET A 217 3.48 -8.88 -12.67
N TRP A 218 4.48 -9.73 -12.96
CA TRP A 218 4.81 -10.88 -12.11
C TRP A 218 5.33 -10.45 -10.73
N ALA A 219 6.17 -9.42 -10.66
CA ALA A 219 6.69 -8.93 -9.38
C ALA A 219 5.56 -8.46 -8.44
N TYR A 220 4.58 -7.72 -8.97
CA TYR A 220 3.44 -7.23 -8.19
C TYR A 220 2.40 -8.33 -7.91
N LEU A 221 2.14 -9.20 -8.87
CA LEU A 221 1.22 -10.32 -8.70
C LEU A 221 1.75 -11.33 -7.68
N GLU A 222 3.03 -11.70 -7.73
CA GLU A 222 3.56 -12.70 -6.79
C GLU A 222 3.99 -12.12 -5.45
N GLY A 223 4.47 -10.88 -5.45
CA GLY A 223 4.89 -10.20 -4.23
C GLY A 223 3.69 -9.72 -3.40
N ALA A 224 2.66 -9.22 -4.06
CA ALA A 224 1.56 -8.53 -3.38
C ALA A 224 0.16 -8.98 -3.84
N ASN A 225 0.05 -9.95 -4.75
CA ASN A 225 -1.22 -10.35 -5.38
C ASN A 225 -1.96 -9.17 -6.03
N ILE A 226 -1.21 -8.22 -6.58
CA ILE A 226 -1.73 -7.08 -7.30
C ILE A 226 -1.74 -7.44 -8.79
N ASP A 227 -2.93 -7.78 -9.29
CA ASP A 227 -3.15 -8.01 -10.71
C ASP A 227 -3.43 -6.68 -11.43
N MET A 228 -2.45 -6.22 -12.21
CA MET A 228 -2.59 -5.01 -13.04
C MET A 228 -3.19 -5.30 -14.42
N GLY A 229 -3.66 -6.53 -14.65
CA GLY A 229 -4.28 -6.98 -15.88
C GLY A 229 -3.31 -7.24 -17.02
N LYS A 230 -3.90 -7.51 -18.19
CA LYS A 230 -3.16 -7.75 -19.43
C LYS A 230 -2.74 -6.44 -20.10
N GLY A 231 -1.61 -6.45 -20.80
CA GLY A 231 -1.12 -5.32 -21.60
C GLY A 231 0.21 -4.73 -21.13
N GLY A 232 0.70 -3.73 -21.86
CA GLY A 232 2.06 -3.20 -21.71
C GLY A 232 2.21 -2.12 -20.62
N ALA A 233 3.38 -1.47 -20.61
CA ALA A 233 3.72 -0.38 -19.68
C ALA A 233 2.67 0.76 -19.64
N ARG A 234 2.00 1.05 -20.78
CA ARG A 234 0.91 2.04 -20.85
C ARG A 234 -0.32 1.62 -20.04
N SER A 235 -0.72 0.34 -20.12
CA SER A 235 -1.83 -0.20 -19.35
C SER A 235 -1.55 -0.13 -17.86
N GLN A 236 -0.31 -0.44 -17.44
CA GLN A 236 0.10 -0.31 -16.05
C GLN A 236 0.13 1.14 -15.56
N ALA A 237 0.55 2.09 -16.40
CA ALA A 237 0.48 3.51 -16.05
C ALA A 237 -0.97 3.97 -15.87
N ASN A 238 -1.89 3.51 -16.72
CA ASN A 238 -3.31 3.76 -16.55
C ASN A 238 -3.85 3.11 -15.28
N PHE A 239 -3.42 1.88 -14.97
CA PHE A 239 -3.78 1.20 -13.73
C PHE A 239 -3.34 2.02 -12.51
N VAL A 240 -2.09 2.50 -12.46
CA VAL A 240 -1.58 3.35 -11.38
C VAL A 240 -2.39 4.64 -11.25
N LYS A 241 -2.69 5.32 -12.37
CA LYS A 241 -3.50 6.55 -12.37
C LYS A 241 -4.92 6.33 -11.85
N SER A 242 -5.51 5.17 -12.14
CA SER A 242 -6.88 4.85 -11.75
C SER A 242 -7.00 4.29 -10.33
N ASN A 243 -5.97 3.61 -9.83
CA ASN A 243 -6.07 2.78 -8.63
C ASN A 243 -5.12 3.17 -7.49
N GLY A 244 -4.18 4.09 -7.71
CA GLY A 244 -3.26 4.52 -6.66
C GLY A 244 -2.75 5.95 -6.82
N THR A 245 -1.56 6.21 -6.30
CA THR A 245 -0.95 7.56 -6.30
C THR A 245 0.17 7.66 -7.32
N TYR A 246 0.32 8.81 -7.95
CA TYR A 246 1.43 9.04 -8.88
C TYR A 246 1.99 10.45 -8.76
N THR A 247 3.23 10.60 -9.22
CA THR A 247 4.00 11.83 -9.24
C THR A 247 4.73 11.97 -10.57
N THR A 248 4.88 13.21 -11.03
CA THR A 248 5.78 13.59 -12.14
C THR A 248 7.07 14.23 -11.63
N ASP A 249 7.31 14.16 -10.33
CA ASP A 249 8.51 14.66 -9.64
C ASP A 249 9.29 13.46 -9.10
N ILE A 250 10.51 13.28 -9.62
CA ILE A 250 11.42 12.17 -9.27
C ILE A 250 11.72 12.16 -7.77
N SER A 251 11.85 13.33 -7.14
CA SER A 251 12.18 13.44 -5.70
C SER A 251 11.10 12.88 -4.78
N LYS A 252 9.88 12.68 -5.31
CA LYS A 252 8.73 12.14 -4.57
C LYS A 252 8.54 10.65 -4.78
N LEU A 253 9.39 10.01 -5.58
CA LEU A 253 9.33 8.57 -5.77
C LEU A 253 9.62 7.84 -4.47
N LYS A 254 8.83 6.81 -4.21
CA LYS A 254 8.96 5.96 -3.04
C LYS A 254 9.33 4.55 -3.49
N LYS A 255 10.17 3.88 -2.69
CA LYS A 255 10.52 2.47 -2.90
C LYS A 255 9.25 1.64 -3.15
N GLY A 256 9.24 0.86 -4.23
CA GLY A 256 8.10 0.08 -4.71
C GLY A 256 7.15 0.83 -5.65
N ASP A 257 7.51 2.01 -6.14
CA ASP A 257 6.78 2.68 -7.22
C ASP A 257 7.13 2.08 -8.58
N LEU A 258 6.12 1.97 -9.45
CA LEU A 258 6.36 1.78 -10.88
C LEU A 258 6.84 3.10 -11.48
N VAL A 259 7.88 3.04 -12.30
CA VAL A 259 8.48 4.21 -12.96
C VAL A 259 8.34 4.04 -14.46
N PHE A 260 7.78 5.05 -15.13
CA PHE A 260 7.39 4.99 -16.53
C PHE A 260 8.21 5.95 -17.38
N PHE A 261 8.65 5.47 -18.55
CA PHE A 261 9.63 6.19 -19.37
C PHE A 261 9.20 6.34 -20.83
N MET A 262 9.61 7.46 -21.44
CA MET A 262 9.53 7.65 -22.88
C MET A 262 10.56 6.80 -23.64
N ALA A 263 10.48 6.82 -24.97
CA ALA A 263 11.43 6.12 -25.83
C ALA A 263 12.89 6.59 -25.61
N TYR A 264 13.84 5.68 -25.84
CA TYR A 264 15.26 6.00 -25.81
C TYR A 264 15.65 6.89 -27.00
N LYS A 265 16.52 7.88 -26.77
CA LYS A 265 17.03 8.82 -27.79
C LYS A 265 18.55 8.96 -27.79
N GLY A 266 19.21 8.59 -26.69
CA GLY A 266 20.65 8.62 -26.55
C GLY A 266 21.06 8.56 -25.08
N TYR A 267 22.36 8.54 -24.82
CA TYR A 267 22.90 8.44 -23.45
C TYR A 267 23.06 9.80 -22.77
N LYS A 268 23.08 10.90 -23.54
CA LYS A 268 23.38 12.24 -23.05
C LYS A 268 22.10 13.03 -22.83
N GLN A 269 22.10 13.93 -21.86
CA GLN A 269 20.97 14.84 -21.63
C GLN A 269 20.66 15.69 -22.88
N SER A 270 21.68 16.05 -23.66
CA SER A 270 21.52 16.80 -24.91
C SER A 270 20.65 16.09 -25.95
N ASP A 271 20.61 14.75 -25.93
CA ASP A 271 19.83 13.94 -26.87
C ASP A 271 18.32 14.09 -26.66
N TYR A 272 17.92 14.71 -25.53
CA TYR A 272 16.55 14.97 -25.12
C TYR A 272 16.18 16.47 -25.17
N LYS A 273 17.11 17.33 -25.59
CA LYS A 273 16.89 18.79 -25.65
C LYS A 273 15.73 19.10 -26.59
N GLY A 274 14.77 19.91 -26.12
CA GLY A 274 13.59 20.30 -26.89
C GLY A 274 12.45 19.28 -26.90
N ILE A 275 12.62 18.12 -26.26
CA ILE A 275 11.55 17.14 -26.10
C ILE A 275 10.73 17.46 -24.87
N ASN A 276 9.41 17.60 -25.02
CA ASN A 276 8.49 17.63 -23.90
C ASN A 276 8.23 16.20 -23.42
N VAL A 277 9.08 15.71 -22.51
CA VAL A 277 9.08 14.32 -22.01
C VAL A 277 7.72 13.91 -21.42
N PRO A 278 7.06 14.69 -20.53
CA PRO A 278 5.76 14.31 -19.97
C PRO A 278 4.65 14.09 -21.00
N LYS A 279 4.77 14.66 -22.21
CA LYS A 279 3.79 14.49 -23.31
C LYS A 279 4.13 13.32 -24.24
N GLN A 280 5.26 12.64 -24.04
CA GLN A 280 5.64 11.51 -24.87
C GLN A 280 4.89 10.23 -24.49
N SER A 281 4.85 9.28 -25.42
CA SER A 281 4.30 7.95 -25.16
C SER A 281 5.19 7.15 -24.20
N ILE A 282 4.56 6.45 -23.26
CA ILE A 282 5.23 5.47 -22.40
C ILE A 282 5.62 4.26 -23.24
N THR A 283 6.89 3.85 -23.11
CA THR A 283 7.49 2.70 -23.82
C THR A 283 8.18 1.70 -22.91
N HIS A 284 8.43 2.08 -21.65
CA HIS A 284 9.15 1.24 -20.70
C HIS A 284 8.63 1.47 -19.28
N VAL A 285 8.76 0.44 -18.44
CA VAL A 285 8.40 0.47 -17.01
C VAL A 285 9.49 -0.22 -16.16
N ALA A 286 9.69 0.28 -14.95
CA ALA A 286 10.60 -0.28 -13.95
C ALA A 286 9.98 -0.23 -12.54
N ILE A 287 10.62 -0.88 -11.57
CA ILE A 287 10.29 -0.76 -10.14
C ILE A 287 11.38 0.08 -9.47
N TYR A 288 11.02 1.16 -8.79
CA TYR A 288 11.96 1.95 -7.99
C TYR A 288 12.29 1.20 -6.70
N LEU A 289 13.58 0.99 -6.42
CA LEU A 289 14.01 0.27 -5.22
C LEU A 289 14.27 1.17 -4.01
N GLY A 290 14.15 2.49 -4.18
CA GLY A 290 14.83 3.44 -3.30
C GLY A 290 16.30 3.60 -3.69
N ASP A 291 17.01 4.46 -2.97
CA ASP A 291 18.46 4.65 -3.08
C ASP A 291 18.99 4.84 -4.51
N ASP A 292 18.23 5.57 -5.34
CA ASP A 292 18.57 5.84 -6.75
C ASP A 292 18.70 4.58 -7.63
N LYS A 293 17.97 3.50 -7.31
CA LYS A 293 18.01 2.23 -8.05
C LYS A 293 16.69 1.87 -8.72
N LEU A 294 16.80 1.28 -9.91
CA LEU A 294 15.68 0.69 -10.67
C LEU A 294 15.90 -0.81 -10.83
N LEU A 295 14.84 -1.60 -10.63
CA LEU A 295 14.79 -3.02 -10.99
C LEU A 295 13.91 -3.18 -12.24
N HIS A 296 14.50 -3.70 -13.33
CA HIS A 296 13.80 -3.85 -14.61
C HIS A 296 14.55 -4.75 -15.61
N THR A 297 13.95 -4.98 -16.77
CA THR A 297 14.55 -5.60 -17.96
C THR A 297 14.16 -4.79 -19.19
N PHE A 298 15.10 -4.49 -20.11
CA PHE A 298 14.83 -3.49 -21.16
C PHE A 298 15.47 -3.76 -22.53
N SER A 299 16.39 -4.72 -22.64
CA SER A 299 16.93 -5.16 -23.94
C SER A 299 17.67 -6.49 -23.81
N LYS A 300 17.95 -7.17 -24.93
CA LYS A 300 18.75 -8.41 -24.93
C LYS A 300 20.18 -8.15 -24.44
N GLU A 301 20.76 -7.04 -24.87
CA GLU A 301 22.12 -6.59 -24.55
C GLU A 301 22.27 -6.21 -23.07
N SER A 302 21.17 -5.84 -22.41
CA SER A 302 21.19 -5.51 -20.99
C SER A 302 21.50 -6.71 -20.08
N GLY A 303 21.31 -7.94 -20.58
CA GLY A 303 21.54 -9.19 -19.84
C GLY A 303 20.33 -9.65 -19.01
N GLY A 304 19.12 -9.19 -19.33
CA GLY A 304 17.88 -9.58 -18.66
C GLY A 304 17.49 -8.68 -17.49
N VAL A 305 16.71 -9.22 -16.54
CA VAL A 305 16.29 -8.49 -15.33
C VAL A 305 17.51 -8.13 -14.49
N LYS A 306 17.67 -6.84 -14.19
CA LYS A 306 18.81 -6.32 -13.45
C LYS A 306 18.45 -5.06 -12.66
N ILE A 307 19.40 -4.66 -11.83
CA ILE A 307 19.36 -3.39 -11.11
C ILE A 307 20.25 -2.37 -11.85
N THR A 308 19.75 -1.16 -12.06
CA THR A 308 20.51 -0.03 -12.64
C THR A 308 20.41 1.21 -11.76
N ASN A 309 21.34 2.15 -11.95
CA ASN A 309 21.23 3.49 -11.37
C ASN A 309 20.17 4.29 -12.11
N PHE A 310 19.52 5.23 -11.43
CA PHE A 310 18.50 6.07 -12.03
C PHE A 310 19.07 7.45 -12.41
N SER A 311 19.51 8.22 -11.43
CA SER A 311 20.08 9.57 -11.64
C SER A 311 21.38 9.54 -12.44
N ASN A 312 21.62 10.64 -13.17
CA ASN A 312 22.76 10.83 -14.07
C ASN A 312 22.85 9.79 -15.20
N THR A 313 21.73 9.17 -15.55
CA THR A 313 21.64 8.23 -16.67
C THR A 313 20.53 8.65 -17.62
N HIS A 314 20.46 8.00 -18.79
CA HIS A 314 19.35 8.20 -19.72
C HIS A 314 17.98 7.85 -19.12
N TRP A 315 17.90 7.10 -18.02
CA TRP A 315 16.62 6.81 -17.36
C TRP A 315 16.00 8.08 -16.80
N GLU A 316 16.79 8.92 -16.13
CA GLU A 316 16.35 10.20 -15.59
C GLU A 316 15.79 11.10 -16.69
N TYR A 317 16.51 11.22 -17.82
CA TYR A 317 16.09 12.07 -18.94
C TYR A 317 14.82 11.59 -19.64
N ARG A 318 14.41 10.33 -19.40
CA ARG A 318 13.24 9.71 -20.01
C ARG A 318 12.04 9.63 -19.06
N PHE A 319 12.19 10.02 -17.79
CA PHE A 319 11.16 9.90 -16.78
C PHE A 319 9.90 10.70 -17.15
N ILE A 320 8.76 10.00 -17.25
CA ILE A 320 7.46 10.64 -17.49
C ILE A 320 6.73 10.80 -16.15
N MET A 321 6.63 9.71 -15.39
CA MET A 321 5.94 9.65 -14.11
C MET A 321 6.38 8.40 -13.35
N GLY A 322 6.15 8.39 -12.04
CA GLY A 322 6.13 7.16 -11.27
C GLY A 322 4.96 7.13 -10.30
N GLY A 323 4.62 5.96 -9.81
CA GLY A 323 3.51 5.84 -8.89
C GLY A 323 3.27 4.43 -8.37
N ARG A 324 2.45 4.40 -7.33
CA ARG A 324 2.09 3.22 -6.58
C ARG A 324 0.76 2.67 -7.09
N PRO A 325 0.66 1.38 -7.44
CA PRO A 325 -0.59 0.78 -7.91
C PRO A 325 -1.55 0.36 -6.78
N TYR A 326 -1.43 0.94 -5.59
CA TYR A 326 -2.27 0.69 -4.40
C TYR A 326 -2.33 1.94 -3.51
#